data_AF-A0A9P5TJ88-F1
#
_entry.id   AF-A0A9P5TJ88-F1
#
_cell.length_a   1.000
_cell.length_b   1.000
_cell.length_c   1.000
_cell.angle_alpha   90.00
_cell.angle_beta   90.00
_cell.angle_gamma   90.00
#
_symmetry.space_group_name_H-M   'P 1'
#
loop_
_entity.id
_entity.type
_entity.pdbx_description
1 polymer ?
#
loop_
_entity_poly.entity_id
_entity_poly.type
_entity_poly.pdbx_seq_one_letter_code
_entity_poly.pdbx_strand_id
1 'polypeptide(L)'
;ENRKPLSICKIFTLYNVRQTTLQDHLNGAQSQKDAHAHECKLSNAEEDILADWTKTLGHCGLPVTLDMLGEHASVRKSAKVGANWPHKFMERHPELKIK
;
A
#
# COMPACT_ATOMS: atom_id res chain seq x y z
N GLU A 1 -16.25 -19.33 21.62
CA GLU A 1 -15.11 -20.25 21.40
C GLU A 1 -13.83 -19.59 21.88
N ASN A 2 -13.14 -20.20 22.84
CA ASN A 2 -11.92 -19.67 23.42
C ASN A 2 -10.72 -20.31 22.69
N ARG A 3 -10.29 -19.74 21.56
CA ARG A 3 -9.18 -20.28 20.77
C ARG A 3 -7.88 -20.04 21.53
N LYS A 4 -7.38 -21.07 22.22
CA LYS A 4 -6.03 -21.03 22.80
C LYS A 4 -5.01 -20.79 21.67
N PRO A 5 -4.05 -19.86 21.86
CA PRO A 5 -3.02 -19.62 20.85
C PRO A 5 -2.18 -20.89 20.65
N LEU A 6 -1.96 -21.25 19.38
CA LEU A 6 -1.10 -22.38 19.01
C LEU A 6 0.35 -22.06 19.35
N SER A 7 1.12 -23.06 19.74
CA SER A 7 2.58 -22.95 19.87
C SER A 7 3.20 -22.58 18.51
N ILE A 8 4.25 -21.76 18.52
CA ILE A 8 4.99 -21.33 17.33
C ILE A 8 5.42 -22.54 16.47
N CYS A 9 5.84 -23.64 17.10
CA CYS A 9 6.21 -24.86 16.39
C CYS A 9 5.02 -25.50 15.64
N LYS A 10 3.81 -25.49 16.22
CA LYS A 10 2.60 -25.96 15.52
C LYS A 10 2.27 -25.07 14.33
N ILE A 11 2.45 -23.75 14.46
CA ILE A 11 2.23 -22.79 13.37
C ILE A 11 3.24 -23.02 12.24
N PHE A 12 4.52 -23.24 12.57
CA PHE A 12 5.55 -23.63 11.60
C PHE A 12 5.12 -24.87 10.79
N THR A 13 4.67 -25.93 11.46
CA THR A 13 4.25 -27.17 10.77
C THR A 13 3.01 -26.97 9.90
N LEU A 14 2.06 -26.16 10.35
CA LEU A 14 0.80 -25.92 9.63
C LEU A 14 0.97 -25.02 8.40
N TYR A 15 1.78 -23.96 8.53
CA TYR A 15 1.90 -22.92 7.50
C TYR A 15 3.22 -22.97 6.73
N ASN A 16 4.15 -23.86 7.11
CA ASN A 16 5.48 -23.98 6.52
C ASN A 16 6.27 -22.65 6.49
N VAL A 17 6.05 -21.80 7.49
CA VAL A 17 6.75 -20.51 7.66
C VAL A 17 7.83 -20.68 8.72
N ARG A 18 9.07 -20.21 8.44
CA ARG A 18 10.21 -20.34 9.35
C ARG A 18 9.90 -19.80 10.74
N GLN A 19 10.37 -20.51 11.76
CA GLN A 19 10.17 -20.14 13.17
C GLN A 19 10.74 -18.75 13.49
N THR A 20 11.90 -18.40 12.93
CA THR A 20 12.53 -17.08 13.12
C THR A 20 11.62 -15.96 12.64
N THR A 21 11.00 -16.12 11.46
CA THR A 21 10.06 -15.15 10.89
C THR A 21 8.83 -14.96 11.79
N LEU A 22 8.30 -16.04 12.37
CA LEU A 22 7.18 -15.96 13.32
C LEU A 22 7.59 -15.25 14.61
N GLN A 23 8.79 -15.53 15.12
CA GLN A 23 9.33 -14.91 16.32
C GLN A 23 9.58 -13.41 16.11
N ASP A 24 10.17 -13.04 14.97
CA ASP A 24 10.41 -11.64 14.59
C ASP A 24 9.09 -10.88 14.55
N HIS A 25 8.05 -11.46 13.92
CA HIS A 25 6.74 -10.85 13.86
C HIS A 25 6.10 -10.68 15.26
N LEU A 26 6.21 -11.68 16.14
CA LEU A 26 5.75 -11.59 17.53
C LEU A 26 6.53 -10.54 18.34
N ASN A 27 7.80 -10.36 18.03
CA ASN A 27 8.67 -9.34 18.65
C ASN A 27 8.43 -7.93 18.07
N GLY A 28 7.47 -7.77 17.16
CA GLY A 28 7.13 -6.47 16.57
C GLY A 28 8.02 -6.06 15.39
N ALA A 29 8.66 -7.01 14.71
CA ALA A 29 9.38 -6.72 13.47
C ALA A 29 8.42 -6.09 12.45
N GLN A 30 8.87 -4.99 11.85
CA GLN A 30 8.10 -4.25 10.88
C GLN A 30 7.91 -5.08 9.60
N SER A 31 6.75 -4.93 8.97
CA SER A 31 6.56 -5.48 7.62
C SER A 31 7.50 -4.79 6.65
N GLN A 32 7.91 -5.49 5.60
CA GLN A 32 8.72 -4.90 4.53
C GLN A 32 8.07 -3.63 3.96
N LYS A 33 6.74 -3.59 3.88
CA LYS A 33 5.99 -2.40 3.43
C LYS A 33 6.20 -1.21 4.36
N ASP A 34 6.15 -1.43 5.67
CA ASP A 34 6.32 -0.38 6.68
C ASP A 34 7.78 0.09 6.72
N ALA A 35 8.73 -0.85 6.58
CA ALA A 35 10.14 -0.53 6.50
C ALA A 35 10.47 0.35 5.28
N HIS A 36 9.88 0.10 4.11
CA HIS A 36 10.07 0.91 2.89
C HIS A 36 9.28 2.22 2.86
N ALA A 37 8.47 2.53 3.88
CA ALA A 37 7.67 3.76 3.90
C ALA A 37 8.54 5.04 3.78
N HIS A 38 9.77 5.02 4.32
CA HIS A 38 10.69 6.15 4.25
C HIS A 38 11.34 6.36 2.87
N GLU A 39 11.43 5.30 2.06
CA GLU A 39 11.95 5.35 0.69
C GLU A 39 10.87 5.78 -0.32
N CYS A 40 9.60 5.74 0.08
CA CYS A 40 8.49 6.17 -0.74
C CYS A 40 8.51 7.69 -0.89
N LYS A 41 8.50 8.17 -2.14
CA LYS A 41 8.45 9.60 -2.44
C LYS A 41 7.20 10.26 -1.91
N LEU A 42 6.07 9.56 -1.86
CA LEU A 42 4.81 10.04 -1.29
C LEU A 42 4.52 9.26 -0.02
N SER A 43 4.13 9.97 1.04
CA SER A 43 3.63 9.35 2.26
C SER A 43 2.24 8.79 2.03
N ASN A 44 1.82 7.81 2.84
CA ASN A 44 0.48 7.22 2.74
C ASN A 44 -0.62 8.29 2.82
N ALA A 45 -0.48 9.27 3.70
CA ALA A 45 -1.45 10.37 3.83
C ALA A 45 -1.54 11.23 2.55
N GLU A 46 -0.43 11.45 1.84
CA GLU A 46 -0.45 12.17 0.58
C GLU A 46 -1.05 11.35 -0.55
N GLU A 47 -0.85 10.03 -0.55
CA GLU A 47 -1.52 9.11 -1.47
C GLU A 47 -3.03 9.06 -1.21
N ASP A 48 -3.48 9.05 0.06
CA ASP A 48 -4.91 9.05 0.43
C ASP A 48 -5.63 10.30 -0.09
N ILE A 49 -5.04 11.48 0.11
CA ILE A 49 -5.61 12.73 -0.40
C ILE A 49 -5.64 12.70 -1.95
N LEU A 50 -4.66 12.06 -2.61
CA LEU A 50 -4.68 11.91 -4.07
C LEU A 50 -5.79 10.93 -4.52
N ALA A 51 -6.04 9.88 -3.76
CA ALA A 51 -7.14 8.96 -3.99
C ALA A 51 -8.50 9.66 -3.84
N ASP A 52 -8.68 10.51 -2.83
CA ASP A 52 -9.93 11.26 -2.64
C ASP A 52 -10.16 12.30 -3.75
N TRP A 53 -9.09 12.94 -4.23
CA TRP A 53 -9.15 13.77 -5.43
C TRP A 53 -9.59 12.96 -6.67
N THR A 54 -9.04 11.76 -6.84
CA THR A 54 -9.41 10.83 -7.93
C THR A 54 -10.88 10.43 -7.85
N LYS A 55 -11.40 10.11 -6.65
CA LYS A 55 -12.83 9.81 -6.44
C LYS A 55 -13.71 11.01 -6.78
N THR A 56 -13.30 12.21 -6.37
CA THR A 56 -14.04 13.45 -6.67
C THR A 56 -14.16 13.67 -8.17
N LEU A 57 -13.08 13.42 -8.93
CA LEU A 57 -13.12 13.48 -10.40
C LEU A 57 -14.06 12.43 -10.99
N GLY A 58 -14.03 11.20 -10.46
CA GLY A 58 -14.95 10.14 -10.84
C GLY A 58 -16.42 10.52 -10.61
N HIS A 59 -16.75 11.15 -9.48
CA HIS A 59 -18.10 11.66 -9.20
C HIS A 59 -18.53 12.78 -10.16
N CYS A 60 -17.59 13.59 -10.62
CA CYS A 60 -17.83 14.62 -11.64
C CYS A 60 -17.96 14.05 -13.07
N GLY A 61 -17.79 12.74 -13.26
CA GLY A 61 -17.81 12.10 -14.57
C GLY A 61 -16.55 12.34 -15.41
N LEU A 62 -15.45 12.79 -14.78
CA LEU A 62 -14.17 13.03 -15.46
C LEU A 62 -13.29 11.78 -15.34
N PRO A 63 -12.90 11.15 -16.46
CA PRO A 63 -12.01 10.00 -16.42
C PRO A 63 -10.59 10.47 -16.03
N VAL A 64 -10.04 9.87 -14.97
CA VAL A 64 -8.66 10.13 -14.54
C VAL A 64 -7.70 9.27 -15.34
N THR A 65 -6.83 9.90 -16.14
CA THR A 65 -5.77 9.21 -16.86
C THR A 65 -4.53 9.01 -15.97
N LEU A 66 -3.73 8.00 -16.28
CA LEU A 66 -2.51 7.71 -15.53
C LEU A 66 -1.47 8.85 -15.63
N ASP A 67 -1.45 9.56 -16.76
CA ASP A 67 -0.57 10.70 -16.97
C ASP A 67 -0.94 11.87 -16.05
N MET A 68 -2.24 12.21 -16.00
CA MET A 68 -2.77 13.23 -15.10
C MET A 68 -2.50 12.90 -13.63
N LEU A 69 -2.58 11.63 -13.25
CA LEU A 69 -2.24 11.17 -11.91
C LEU A 69 -0.74 11.35 -11.60
N GLY A 70 0.14 11.04 -12.56
CA GLY A 70 1.58 11.23 -12.43
C GLY A 70 1.99 12.69 -12.35
N GLU A 71 1.35 13.56 -13.12
CA GLU A 71 1.55 15.01 -13.05
C GLU A 71 1.12 15.56 -11.70
N HIS A 72 -0.10 15.22 -11.25
CA HIS A 72 -0.63 15.73 -9.99
C HIS A 72 0.20 15.25 -8.79
N ALA A 73 0.67 14.00 -8.82
CA ALA A 73 1.61 13.47 -7.83
C ALA A 73 2.96 14.20 -7.87
N SER A 74 3.46 14.55 -9.06
CA SER A 74 4.72 15.28 -9.23
C SER A 74 4.64 16.72 -8.74
N VAL A 75 3.52 17.39 -9.00
CA VAL A 75 3.22 18.76 -8.50
C VAL A 75 3.19 18.75 -6.97
N ARG A 76 2.53 17.77 -6.36
CA ARG A 76 2.40 17.68 -4.91
C ARG A 76 3.74 17.51 -4.19
N LYS A 77 4.67 16.74 -4.76
CA LYS A 77 6.01 16.52 -4.18
C LYS A 77 7.10 17.44 -4.72
N SER A 78 6.76 18.38 -5.60
CA SER A 78 7.73 19.22 -6.31
C SER A 78 8.88 18.41 -6.95
N ALA A 79 8.60 17.16 -7.31
CA ALA A 79 9.58 16.20 -7.77
C ALA A 79 8.93 15.21 -8.74
N LYS A 80 9.63 14.88 -9.83
CA LYS A 80 9.11 13.96 -10.84
C LYS A 80 8.92 12.56 -10.26
N VAL A 81 7.69 12.05 -10.32
CA VAL A 81 7.41 10.64 -10.01
C VAL A 81 7.88 9.74 -11.15
N GLY A 82 8.19 8.48 -10.84
CA GLY A 82 8.62 7.52 -11.87
C GLY A 82 7.47 7.20 -12.84
N ALA A 83 7.78 6.86 -14.09
CA ALA A 83 6.77 6.57 -15.11
C ALA A 83 5.83 5.41 -14.73
N ASN A 84 6.33 4.45 -13.95
CA ASN A 84 5.52 3.31 -13.49
C ASN A 84 4.73 3.60 -12.20
N TRP A 85 4.93 4.76 -11.58
CA TRP A 85 4.31 5.11 -10.30
C TRP A 85 2.76 5.18 -10.39
N PRO A 86 2.14 5.79 -11.44
CA PRO A 86 0.68 5.80 -11.59
C PRO A 86 0.08 4.39 -11.65
N HIS A 87 0.73 3.45 -12.35
CA HIS A 87 0.29 2.05 -12.40
C HIS A 87 0.34 1.40 -11.02
N LYS A 88 1.45 1.61 -10.28
CA LYS A 88 1.59 1.08 -8.92
C LYS A 88 0.58 1.68 -7.95
N PHE A 89 0.26 2.97 -8.09
CA PHE A 89 -0.80 3.61 -7.32
C PHE A 89 -2.15 2.91 -7.55
N MET A 90 -2.52 2.64 -8.81
CA MET A 90 -3.77 1.92 -9.12
C MET A 90 -3.76 0.46 -8.67
N GLU A 91 -2.60 -0.17 -8.51
CA GLU A 91 -2.48 -1.50 -7.88
C GLU A 91 -2.66 -1.44 -6.36
N ARG A 92 -2.19 -0.37 -5.70
CA ARG A 92 -2.34 -0.14 -4.26
C ARG A 92 -3.76 0.25 -3.85
N HIS A 93 -4.47 0.95 -4.74
CA HIS A 93 -5.82 1.48 -4.52
C HIS A 93 -6.86 0.78 -5.40
N PRO A 94 -7.20 -0.50 -5.14
CA PRO A 94 -8.19 -1.23 -5.93
C PRO A 94 -9.60 -0.60 -5.86
N GLU A 95 -9.89 0.18 -4.83
CA GLU A 95 -11.15 0.92 -4.66
C GLU A 95 -11.40 1.97 -5.75
N LEU A 96 -10.35 2.43 -6.43
CA LEU A 96 -10.46 3.40 -7.53
C LEU A 96 -10.78 2.74 -8.88
N LYS A 97 -10.65 1.41 -8.97
CA LYS A 97 -11.09 0.64 -10.14
C LYS A 97 -12.59 0.45 -10.05
N ILE A 98 -13.34 1.49 -10.39
CA ILE A 98 -14.78 1.39 -10.58
C ILE A 98 -15.01 0.55 -11.86
N LYS A 99 -15.72 -0.57 -11.71
CA LYS A 99 -16.19 -1.41 -12.81
C LYS A 99 -17.37 -0.79 -13.51
#